data_AF-A0A5C8F041-F1
#
_entry.id   AF-A0A5C8F041-F1
#
_cell.length_a   1.000
_cell.length_b   1.000
_cell.length_c   1.000
_cell.angle_alpha   90.00
_cell.angle_beta   90.00
_cell.angle_gamma   90.00
#
_symmetry.space_group_name_H-M   'P 1'
#
loop_
_entity.id
_entity.type
_entity.pdbx_description
1 polymer ?
#
loop_
_entity_poly.entity_id
_entity_poly.type
_entity_poly.pdbx_seq_one_letter_code
_entity_poly.pdbx_strand_id
1 'polypeptide(L)'
;MNTKLLLLLFLSVFFILSMSKNKQTLYCERCGLTFKNLNELLSQRCEKALEGPYLNRHKLYEGTEKEMYTCKYCGYQYKTIRLLTSLKCTKHPDGEYKGDHAPEL
;
A
#
# COMPACT_ATOMS: atom_id res chain seq x y z
N MET A 1 -23.91 -26.67 -36.26
CA MET A 1 -23.29 -25.94 -35.12
C MET A 1 -23.90 -26.50 -33.83
N ASN A 2 -23.10 -27.19 -33.01
CA ASN A 2 -23.60 -27.94 -31.85
C ASN A 2 -23.85 -26.98 -30.67
N THR A 3 -24.99 -27.11 -29.99
CA THR A 3 -25.34 -26.31 -28.80
C THR A 3 -24.29 -26.41 -27.68
N LYS A 4 -23.62 -27.57 -27.56
CA LYS A 4 -22.46 -27.76 -26.66
C LYS A 4 -21.26 -26.90 -27.05
N LEU A 5 -21.00 -26.72 -28.34
CA LEU A 5 -19.92 -25.87 -28.85
C LEU A 5 -20.21 -24.39 -28.60
N LEU A 6 -21.49 -23.99 -28.75
CA LEU A 6 -21.95 -22.64 -28.46
C LEU A 6 -21.81 -22.33 -26.96
N LEU A 7 -22.20 -23.27 -26.08
CA LEU A 7 -22.10 -23.11 -24.63
C LEU A 7 -20.64 -22.97 -24.15
N LEU A 8 -19.73 -23.76 -24.73
CA LEU A 8 -18.29 -23.69 -24.43
C LEU A 8 -17.69 -22.35 -24.86
N LEU A 9 -18.09 -21.85 -26.04
CA LEU A 9 -17.67 -20.52 -26.51
C LEU A 9 -18.17 -19.41 -25.57
N PHE A 10 -19.43 -19.46 -25.15
CA PHE A 10 -20.00 -18.49 -24.19
C PHE A 10 -19.28 -18.52 -22.84
N LEU A 11 -19.01 -19.70 -22.28
CA LEU A 11 -18.29 -19.84 -21.00
C LEU A 11 -16.85 -19.31 -21.10
N SER A 12 -16.16 -19.55 -22.22
CA SER A 12 -14.80 -19.06 -22.42
C SER A 12 -14.74 -17.53 -22.53
N VAL A 13 -15.70 -16.91 -23.22
CA VAL A 13 -15.80 -15.44 -23.33
C VAL A 13 -16.12 -14.82 -21.97
N PHE A 14 -17.02 -15.43 -21.19
CA PHE A 14 -17.37 -14.96 -19.85
C PHE A 14 -16.18 -15.05 -18.88
N PHE A 15 -15.38 -16.13 -18.98
CA PHE A 15 -14.19 -16.30 -18.16
C PHE A 15 -13.11 -15.25 -18.47
N ILE A 16 -12.88 -14.96 -19.75
CA ILE A 16 -11.94 -13.91 -20.21
C ILE A 16 -12.39 -12.52 -19.74
N LEU A 17 -13.70 -12.23 -19.79
CA LEU A 17 -14.25 -10.95 -19.31
C LEU A 17 -14.14 -10.76 -17.78
N SER A 18 -14.05 -11.84 -17.00
CA SER A 18 -13.90 -11.76 -15.54
C SER A 18 -12.48 -11.40 -15.06
N MET A 19 -11.48 -11.45 -15.94
CA MET A 19 -10.09 -11.11 -15.64
C MET A 19 -9.90 -9.57 -15.60
N SER A 20 -10.64 -8.90 -14.72
CA SER A 20 -10.39 -7.49 -14.40
C SER A 20 -9.04 -7.39 -13.68
N LYS A 21 -8.04 -6.78 -14.34
CA LYS A 21 -6.74 -6.49 -13.72
C LYS A 21 -6.97 -5.59 -12.52
N ASN A 22 -6.91 -6.15 -11.32
CA ASN A 22 -6.85 -5.37 -10.09
C ASN A 22 -5.56 -4.54 -10.14
N LYS A 23 -5.68 -3.23 -10.39
CA LYS A 23 -4.56 -2.32 -10.42
C LYS A 23 -4.10 -2.11 -8.97
N GLN A 24 -3.12 -2.88 -8.54
CA GLN A 24 -2.52 -2.73 -7.22
C GLN A 24 -1.90 -1.34 -7.09
N THR A 25 -2.40 -0.55 -6.15
CA THR A 25 -1.76 0.71 -5.74
C THR A 25 -0.67 0.37 -4.73
N LEU A 26 0.55 0.83 -4.98
CA LEU A 26 1.65 0.64 -4.01
C LEU A 26 1.73 1.84 -3.10
N TYR A 27 1.94 1.62 -1.80
CA TYR A 27 2.06 2.68 -0.82
C TYR A 27 3.47 2.73 -0.23
N CYS A 28 3.94 3.92 0.12
CA CYS A 28 5.11 4.07 0.97
C CYS A 28 4.72 3.91 2.45
N GLU A 29 5.35 2.99 3.18
CA GLU A 29 5.10 2.75 4.62
C GLU A 29 5.37 3.98 5.48
N ARG A 30 6.30 4.85 5.06
CA ARG A 30 6.80 5.99 5.86
C ARG A 30 6.10 7.31 5.61
N CYS A 31 5.57 7.54 4.41
CA CYS A 31 4.93 8.81 4.04
C CYS A 31 3.53 8.65 3.43
N GLY A 32 3.09 7.42 3.17
CA GLY A 32 1.78 7.13 2.60
C GLY A 32 1.55 7.62 1.18
N LEU A 33 2.57 8.08 0.45
CA LEU A 33 2.45 8.36 -0.98
C LEU A 33 2.18 7.06 -1.77
N THR A 34 1.43 7.21 -2.86
CA THR A 34 1.00 6.10 -3.72
C THR A 34 1.76 6.08 -5.05
N PHE A 35 2.05 4.90 -5.57
CA PHE A 35 2.82 4.69 -6.79
C PHE A 35 2.15 3.64 -7.68
N LYS A 36 2.35 3.76 -9.01
CA LYS A 36 1.73 2.84 -9.98
C LYS A 36 2.47 1.51 -10.10
N ASN A 37 3.75 1.50 -9.76
CA ASN A 37 4.62 0.33 -9.83
C ASN A 37 5.86 0.49 -8.94
N LEU A 38 6.58 -0.61 -8.74
CA LEU A 38 7.72 -0.68 -7.83
C LEU A 38 8.89 0.21 -8.28
N ASN A 39 9.10 0.34 -9.60
CA ASN A 39 10.16 1.20 -10.13
C ASN A 39 9.92 2.68 -9.78
N GLU A 40 8.68 3.14 -9.89
CA GLU A 40 8.30 4.51 -9.53
C GLU A 40 8.53 4.77 -8.03
N LEU A 41 8.16 3.82 -7.17
CA LEU A 41 8.37 3.90 -5.72
C LEU A 41 9.86 3.90 -5.36
N LEU A 42 10.64 2.96 -5.89
CA LEU A 42 12.03 2.75 -5.52
C LEU A 42 13.01 3.71 -6.19
N SER A 43 12.61 4.47 -7.21
CA SER A 43 13.51 5.44 -7.88
C SER A 43 13.48 6.84 -7.27
N GLN A 44 12.43 7.17 -6.51
CA GLN A 44 12.21 8.50 -5.95
C GLN A 44 12.70 8.62 -4.51
N ARG A 45 13.01 9.86 -4.11
CA ARG A 45 13.41 10.19 -2.73
C ARG A 45 12.18 10.37 -1.84
N CYS A 46 12.27 9.87 -0.60
CA CYS A 46 11.26 10.03 0.42
C CYS A 46 11.71 11.06 1.45
N GLU A 47 10.90 12.10 1.68
CA GLU A 47 11.17 13.12 2.72
C GLU A 47 11.16 12.55 4.14
N LYS A 48 10.42 11.46 4.35
CA LYS A 48 10.32 10.74 5.64
C LYS A 48 11.37 9.64 5.77
N ALA A 49 12.39 9.66 4.93
CA ALA A 49 13.45 8.68 4.98
C ALA A 49 14.40 8.89 6.17
N LEU A 50 15.03 7.80 6.60
CA LEU A 50 16.16 7.85 7.53
C LEU A 50 17.39 8.37 6.77
N GLU A 51 18.32 9.01 7.48
CA GLU A 51 19.53 9.56 6.86
C GLU A 51 20.43 8.47 6.25
N GLY A 52 21.06 8.78 5.11
CA GLY A 52 22.02 7.90 4.41
C GLY A 52 21.73 7.73 2.91
N PRO A 53 22.76 7.50 2.07
CA PRO A 53 22.65 7.50 0.60
C PRO A 53 21.75 6.39 0.01
N TYR A 54 21.50 5.33 0.79
CA TYR A 54 20.62 4.20 0.41
C TYR A 54 19.31 4.16 1.22
N LEU A 55 19.13 5.08 2.18
CA LEU A 55 17.97 5.12 3.08
C LEU A 55 16.95 6.19 2.67
N ASN A 56 17.34 7.09 1.77
CA ASN A 56 16.58 8.24 1.27
C ASN A 56 15.47 7.92 0.25
N ARG A 57 15.21 6.65 -0.09
CA ARG A 57 14.17 6.26 -1.08
C ARG A 57 12.84 5.95 -0.41
N HIS A 58 11.75 5.70 -1.14
CA HIS A 58 10.51 5.20 -0.51
C HIS A 58 10.66 3.75 -0.02
N LYS A 59 9.93 3.38 1.05
CA LYS A 59 9.85 2.00 1.56
C LYS A 59 8.48 1.44 1.24
N LEU A 60 8.40 0.29 0.58
CA LEU A 60 7.13 -0.36 0.27
C LEU A 60 6.39 -0.73 1.56
N TYR A 61 5.10 -0.43 1.60
CA TYR A 61 4.19 -1.01 2.58
C TYR A 61 3.85 -2.43 2.12
N GLU A 62 4.26 -3.41 2.93
CA GLU A 62 4.13 -4.85 2.62
C GLU A 62 2.75 -5.43 2.99
N GLY A 63 1.89 -4.62 3.63
CA GLY A 63 0.52 -5.01 3.94
C GLY A 63 -0.43 -4.87 2.74
N THR A 64 -1.65 -5.37 2.89
CA THR A 64 -2.71 -5.19 1.89
C THR A 64 -3.43 -3.86 2.07
N GLU A 65 -4.13 -3.38 1.03
CA GLU A 65 -5.05 -2.25 1.17
C GLU A 65 -6.15 -2.58 2.20
N LYS A 66 -6.44 -1.64 3.09
CA LYS A 66 -7.42 -1.78 4.18
C LYS A 66 -8.34 -0.57 4.19
N GLU A 67 -9.57 -0.74 4.67
CA GLU A 67 -10.53 0.36 4.87
C GLU A 67 -10.07 1.35 5.95
N MET A 68 -9.29 0.85 6.92
CA MET A 68 -8.66 1.60 8.01
C MET A 68 -7.26 1.04 8.24
N TYR A 69 -6.31 1.92 8.54
CA TYR A 69 -4.94 1.58 8.87
C TYR A 69 -4.69 1.87 10.34
N THR A 70 -4.22 0.85 11.06
CA THR A 70 -3.93 0.92 12.50
C THR A 70 -2.46 1.25 12.72
N CYS A 71 -2.16 2.15 13.67
CA CYS A 71 -0.80 2.38 14.09
C CYS A 71 -0.31 1.23 14.98
N LYS A 72 0.80 0.59 14.60
CA LYS A 72 1.40 -0.54 15.34
C LYS A 72 1.91 -0.19 16.74
N TYR A 73 2.01 1.10 17.07
CA TYR A 73 2.54 1.59 18.35
C TYR A 73 1.45 1.98 19.34
N CYS A 74 0.40 2.67 18.88
CA CYS A 74 -0.62 3.26 19.75
C CYS A 74 -2.05 2.77 19.48
N GLY A 75 -2.27 1.97 18.42
CA GLY A 75 -3.58 1.43 18.06
C GLY A 75 -4.56 2.43 17.42
N TYR A 76 -4.19 3.71 17.25
CA TYR A 76 -5.06 4.66 16.55
C TYR A 76 -5.22 4.30 15.08
N GLN A 77 -6.42 4.54 14.56
CA GLN A 77 -6.79 4.19 13.20
C GLN A 77 -7.00 5.43 12.32
N TYR A 78 -6.60 5.31 11.06
CA TYR A 78 -6.71 6.36 10.06
C TYR A 78 -7.22 5.80 8.74
N LYS A 79 -7.92 6.63 7.95
CA LYS A 79 -8.47 6.21 6.66
C LYS A 79 -7.41 5.93 5.59
N THR A 80 -6.21 6.49 5.74
CA THR A 80 -5.10 6.29 4.79
C THR A 80 -3.76 6.22 5.52
N ILE A 81 -2.78 5.54 4.92
CA ILE A 81 -1.39 5.52 5.42
C ILE A 81 -0.81 6.95 5.47
N ARG A 82 -1.21 7.83 4.54
CA ARG A 82 -0.75 9.22 4.52
C ARG A 82 -1.20 10.00 5.74
N LEU A 83 -2.48 9.86 6.13
CA LEU A 83 -2.99 10.49 7.35
C LEU A 83 -2.30 9.91 8.59
N LEU A 84 -2.15 8.58 8.65
CA LEU A 84 -1.45 7.90 9.72
C LEU A 84 -0.04 8.48 9.90
N THR A 85 0.78 8.45 8.84
CA THR A 85 2.20 8.84 8.89
C THR A 85 2.46 10.35 8.96
N SER A 86 1.42 11.18 8.89
CA SER A 86 1.56 12.65 8.98
C SER A 86 1.73 13.19 10.41
N LEU A 87 1.39 12.39 11.43
CA LEU A 87 1.37 12.81 12.82
C LEU A 87 2.41 12.07 13.66
N LYS A 88 2.85 12.72 14.74
CA LYS A 88 3.76 12.14 15.74
C LYS A 88 3.01 11.20 16.66
N CYS A 89 3.63 10.06 16.96
CA CYS A 89 3.04 9.04 17.82
C CYS A 89 3.41 9.28 19.30
N THR A 90 2.40 9.30 20.16
CA THR A 90 2.55 9.40 21.63
C THR A 90 3.20 8.17 22.26
N LYS A 91 3.16 7.03 21.56
CA LYS A 91 3.69 5.73 22.04
C LYS A 91 4.81 5.21 21.16
N HIS A 92 5.55 6.09 20.48
CA HIS A 92 6.68 5.68 19.64
C HIS A 92 7.77 5.00 20.49
N PRO A 93 8.44 3.93 20.00
CA PRO A 93 9.47 3.21 20.75
C PRO A 93 10.66 4.07 21.17
N ASP A 94 11.02 5.07 20.37
CA ASP A 94 12.11 6.02 20.69
C ASP A 94 11.73 7.09 21.72
N GLY A 95 10.48 7.05 22.21
CA GLY A 95 9.94 8.00 23.18
C GLY A 95 8.72 8.76 22.66
N GLU A 96 8.00 9.39 23.58
CA GLU A 96 6.79 10.14 23.27
C GLU A 96 7.07 11.26 22.24
N TYR A 97 6.32 11.25 21.13
CA TYR A 97 6.46 12.13 19.97
C TYR A 97 7.83 12.12 19.27
N LYS A 98 8.71 11.14 19.55
CA LYS A 98 10.03 11.02 18.90
C LYS A 98 10.00 10.42 17.50
N GLY A 99 8.86 9.91 17.05
CA GLY A 99 8.66 9.40 15.69
C GLY A 99 7.21 9.54 15.22
N ASP A 100 7.00 9.30 13.93
CA ASP A 100 5.67 9.33 13.32
C ASP A 100 4.89 8.04 13.64
N HIS A 101 3.58 8.03 13.45
CA HIS A 101 2.86 6.75 13.44
C HIS A 101 3.35 5.88 12.28
N ALA A 102 3.38 4.56 12.49
CA ALA A 102 3.68 3.57 11.46
C ALA A 102 2.54 2.56 11.33
N PRO A 103 2.17 2.15 10.10
CA PRO A 103 1.07 1.22 9.89
C PRO A 103 1.46 -0.19 10.37
N GLU A 104 0.47 -0.93 10.85
CA GLU A 104 0.51 -2.39 10.98
C GLU A 104 0.38 -3.05 9.59
N LEU A 105 1.01 -4.21 9.40
CA LEU A 105 0.98 -4.96 8.14
C LEU A 105 -0.37 -5.66 7.92
#